data_AF-A0A3P5YQE3-F1
#
_entry.id   AF-A0A3P5YQE3-F1
#
_cell.length_a   1.000
_cell.length_b   1.000
_cell.length_c   1.000
_cell.angle_alpha   90.00
_cell.angle_beta   90.00
_cell.angle_gamma   90.00
#
_symmetry.space_group_name_H-M   'P 1'
#
loop_
_entity.id
_entity.type
_entity.pdbx_description
1 polymer ?
#
loop_
_entity_poly.entity_id
_entity_poly.type
_entity_poly.pdbx_seq_one_letter_code
_entity_poly.pdbx_strand_id
1 'polypeptide(L)'
;MASVASSPISFAASFLRTKPFPRFLPIRTLRCALSSSSSSEPIEFDITFAPPKPTPSSPRGNAAFQQLFIPWIVRGEDGKLKVQSQPPAQLIHALADATTQNPKKKVKKKKPQASSSSSSSAVTTSSEPKLSKAARRYYNENIKEPPQRLSKVLAAAGVASRRTSEELIFDGKVTVNGSVCTTPQTRVDPTRDIIYVNGNRVPKKLPPKVYFALNKPKGYICSSGEKETKSVVSLFDEFMASWDKRNPGTPKPRLFTVGRLDVATTGLIIVTNDGDFAQKLSHPSSSLPKEYITTVAGDVHKRHLMAISEGTIVEGVHCVPDSVELMPKQHDIPRARLRIVVHEGRNHEVRELVKNAGLEVYSLKRVRIGGFRLPSDLGLGKHVELKQSELKALGWKS
;
A
#
# COMPACT_ATOMS: atom_id res chain seq x y z
N MET A 1 -74.18 30.08 33.80
CA MET A 1 -74.51 30.00 32.36
C MET A 1 -73.95 28.71 31.81
N ALA A 2 -74.83 27.88 31.26
CA ALA A 2 -74.62 26.47 31.02
C ALA A 2 -74.23 26.17 29.56
N SER A 3 -73.71 24.95 29.39
CA SER A 3 -73.73 24.13 28.17
C SER A 3 -72.58 24.27 27.17
N VAL A 4 -71.64 23.35 27.32
CA VAL A 4 -70.77 22.78 26.29
C VAL A 4 -71.44 21.45 25.87
N ALA A 5 -71.75 21.24 24.59
CA ALA A 5 -71.68 19.94 23.91
C ALA A 5 -72.16 19.95 22.45
N SER A 6 -71.37 19.23 21.64
CA SER A 6 -71.71 18.36 20.50
C SER A 6 -72.20 18.93 19.17
N SER A 7 -71.34 18.79 18.16
CA SER A 7 -71.71 18.53 16.76
C SER A 7 -70.89 17.34 16.23
N PRO A 8 -71.49 16.33 15.56
CA PRO A 8 -70.80 15.17 15.02
C PRO A 8 -70.47 15.38 13.53
N ILE A 9 -69.28 14.96 13.07
CA ILE A 9 -68.98 14.85 11.64
C ILE A 9 -68.32 13.49 11.36
N SER A 10 -68.92 12.83 10.38
CA SER A 10 -68.83 11.45 9.93
C SER A 10 -67.43 10.88 9.64
N PHE A 11 -67.22 9.64 10.12
CA PHE A 11 -66.24 8.70 9.58
C PHE A 11 -66.79 8.07 8.30
N ALA A 12 -66.15 8.35 7.16
CA ALA A 12 -66.39 7.63 5.91
C ALA A 12 -65.53 6.36 5.87
N ALA A 13 -66.17 5.20 6.00
CA ALA A 13 -65.55 3.90 5.81
C ALA A 13 -65.28 3.66 4.31
N SER A 14 -64.00 3.66 3.93
CA SER A 14 -63.57 3.24 2.59
C SER A 14 -63.34 1.73 2.59
N PHE A 15 -64.24 1.03 1.88
CA PHE A 15 -64.13 -0.39 1.57
C PHE A 15 -62.89 -0.64 0.69
N LEU A 16 -61.84 -1.22 1.27
CA LEU A 16 -60.73 -1.79 0.52
C LEU A 16 -61.11 -3.20 0.02
N ARG A 17 -61.38 -3.24 -1.28
CA ARG A 17 -61.66 -4.43 -2.10
C ARG A 17 -60.41 -5.32 -2.12
N THR A 18 -60.46 -6.46 -1.45
CA THR A 18 -59.41 -7.50 -1.46
C THR A 18 -59.36 -8.14 -2.85
N LYS A 19 -58.19 -8.09 -3.50
CA LYS A 19 -57.91 -8.83 -4.74
C LYS A 19 -57.42 -10.24 -4.39
N PRO A 20 -57.86 -11.29 -5.11
CA PRO A 20 -57.47 -12.66 -4.81
C PRO A 20 -56.03 -12.95 -5.26
N PHE A 21 -55.31 -13.67 -4.41
CA PHE A 21 -53.98 -14.22 -4.64
C PHE A 21 -53.95 -15.16 -5.87
N PRO A 22 -52.90 -15.11 -6.71
CA PRO A 22 -52.67 -16.15 -7.71
C PRO A 22 -52.10 -17.41 -7.05
N ARG A 23 -52.69 -18.55 -7.42
CA ARG A 23 -52.31 -19.90 -7.01
C ARG A 23 -50.88 -20.21 -7.46
N PHE A 24 -50.00 -20.56 -6.52
CA PHE A 24 -48.70 -21.17 -6.81
C PHE A 24 -48.90 -22.63 -7.26
N LEU A 25 -48.41 -22.95 -8.45
CA LEU A 25 -48.28 -24.32 -8.96
C LEU A 25 -47.09 -25.02 -8.28
N PRO A 26 -47.16 -26.33 -7.98
CA PRO A 26 -46.07 -27.05 -7.33
C PRO A 26 -44.95 -27.35 -8.33
N ILE A 27 -43.74 -26.90 -8.00
CA ILE A 27 -42.52 -27.28 -8.71
C ILE A 27 -42.19 -28.73 -8.34
N ARG A 28 -42.30 -29.62 -9.34
CA ARG A 28 -41.82 -31.01 -9.28
C ARG A 28 -40.32 -31.03 -8.96
N THR A 29 -39.97 -31.58 -7.80
CA THR A 29 -38.61 -31.96 -7.45
C THR A 29 -38.24 -33.23 -8.20
N LEU A 30 -37.40 -33.11 -9.24
CA LEU A 30 -36.72 -34.26 -9.83
C LEU A 30 -35.61 -34.70 -8.87
N ARG A 31 -35.87 -35.79 -8.14
CA ARG A 31 -34.83 -36.60 -7.49
C ARG A 31 -34.03 -37.30 -8.57
N CYS A 32 -32.83 -36.82 -8.85
CA CYS A 32 -31.84 -37.59 -9.58
C CYS A 32 -31.07 -38.43 -8.55
N ALA A 33 -31.40 -39.73 -8.49
CA ALA A 33 -30.58 -40.73 -7.83
C ALA A 33 -29.41 -41.05 -8.78
N LEU A 34 -28.19 -40.66 -8.39
CA LEU A 34 -26.99 -41.21 -8.99
C LEU A 34 -26.30 -42.08 -7.93
N SER A 35 -26.34 -43.36 -8.26
CA SER A 35 -25.69 -44.50 -7.65
C SER A 35 -24.19 -44.29 -7.44
N SER A 36 -23.76 -44.68 -6.26
CA SER A 36 -22.38 -45.04 -5.92
C SER A 36 -21.80 -46.05 -6.91
N SER A 37 -20.66 -45.71 -7.50
CA SER A 37 -19.65 -46.70 -7.91
C SER A 37 -18.30 -46.22 -7.40
N SER A 38 -17.73 -47.05 -6.53
CA SER A 38 -16.44 -46.91 -5.90
C SER A 38 -15.34 -47.38 -6.84
N SER A 39 -14.45 -46.49 -7.26
CA SER A 39 -13.05 -46.83 -7.54
C SER A 39 -12.26 -45.54 -7.75
N SER A 40 -11.62 -45.05 -6.69
CA SER A 40 -10.52 -44.11 -6.82
C SER A 40 -9.58 -44.37 -5.66
N GLU A 41 -8.57 -45.18 -5.93
CA GLU A 41 -7.44 -45.37 -5.05
C GLU A 41 -6.85 -44.00 -4.69
N PRO A 42 -6.44 -43.78 -3.43
CA PRO A 42 -5.68 -42.60 -3.09
C PRO A 42 -4.29 -42.75 -3.72
N ILE A 43 -3.99 -41.92 -4.73
CA ILE A 43 -2.62 -41.69 -5.16
C ILE A 43 -1.94 -40.92 -4.02
N GLU A 44 -1.32 -41.69 -3.12
CA GLU A 44 -0.44 -41.18 -2.08
C GLU A 44 0.86 -40.74 -2.77
N PHE A 45 1.06 -39.41 -2.89
CA PHE A 45 2.32 -38.85 -3.35
C PHE A 45 3.34 -38.97 -2.21
N ASP A 46 4.01 -40.11 -2.17
CA ASP A 46 5.08 -40.41 -1.23
C ASP A 46 6.36 -39.64 -1.64
N ILE A 47 6.41 -38.34 -1.35
CA ILE A 47 7.62 -37.54 -1.51
C ILE A 47 8.49 -37.78 -0.28
N THR A 48 9.28 -38.85 -0.32
CA THR A 48 10.38 -39.04 0.63
C THR A 48 11.47 -38.02 0.33
N PHE A 49 11.53 -36.93 1.10
CA PHE A 49 12.67 -36.02 1.05
C PHE A 49 13.90 -36.74 1.57
N ALA A 50 14.96 -36.81 0.75
CA ALA A 50 16.26 -37.29 1.20
C ALA A 50 16.72 -36.51 2.44
N PRO A 51 17.23 -37.18 3.49
CA PRO A 51 17.72 -36.49 4.68
C PRO A 51 18.84 -35.51 4.30
N PRO A 52 18.93 -34.34 4.96
CA PRO A 52 19.94 -33.35 4.66
C PRO A 52 21.33 -33.99 4.86
N LYS A 53 22.15 -33.87 3.81
CA LYS A 53 23.55 -34.32 3.86
C LYS A 53 24.24 -33.62 5.03
N PRO A 54 24.98 -34.33 5.90
CA PRO A 54 25.64 -33.71 7.04
C PRO A 54 26.60 -32.63 6.55
N THR A 55 26.46 -31.44 7.12
CA THR A 55 27.38 -30.32 6.95
C THR A 55 28.78 -30.77 7.41
N PRO A 56 29.83 -30.65 6.58
CA PRO A 56 31.17 -30.91 7.06
C PRO A 56 31.50 -29.88 8.15
N SER A 57 31.84 -30.38 9.33
CA SER A 57 32.34 -29.61 10.45
C SER A 57 33.57 -28.80 10.01
N SER A 58 33.50 -27.48 10.18
CA SER A 58 34.63 -26.58 10.01
C SER A 58 35.71 -26.92 11.06
N PRO A 59 36.98 -27.14 10.66
CA PRO A 59 38.05 -27.14 11.63
C PRO A 59 38.26 -25.69 12.11
N ARG A 60 38.19 -25.50 13.43
CA ARG A 60 38.75 -24.31 14.08
C ARG A 60 40.24 -24.28 13.77
N GLY A 61 40.66 -23.35 12.92
CA GLY A 61 42.06 -23.07 12.61
C GLY A 61 42.19 -21.63 12.13
N ASN A 62 43.05 -20.86 12.80
CA ASN A 62 43.28 -19.43 12.64
C ASN A 62 43.29 -18.94 11.18
N ALA A 63 42.30 -18.13 10.80
CA ALA A 63 42.27 -17.48 9.49
C ALA A 63 43.10 -16.18 9.53
N ALA A 64 44.37 -16.27 9.14
CA ALA A 64 45.08 -15.16 8.54
C ALA A 64 44.36 -14.76 7.24
N PHE A 65 44.23 -13.46 6.98
CA PHE A 65 43.64 -12.89 5.76
C PHE A 65 44.21 -13.59 4.51
N GLN A 66 43.42 -14.44 3.85
CA GLN A 66 43.75 -14.93 2.52
C GLN A 66 43.54 -13.77 1.54
N GLN A 67 44.66 -13.18 1.10
CA GLN A 67 44.67 -12.27 -0.04
C GLN A 67 44.10 -13.02 -1.26
N LEU A 68 43.06 -12.46 -1.87
CA LEU A 68 42.51 -12.91 -3.14
C LEU A 68 43.65 -12.95 -4.18
N PHE A 69 44.03 -14.15 -4.60
CA PHE A 69 45.10 -14.38 -5.56
C PHE A 69 44.56 -14.10 -6.97
N ILE A 70 44.75 -12.87 -7.46
CA ILE A 70 44.37 -12.49 -8.83
C ILE A 70 45.61 -12.66 -9.72
N PRO A 71 45.67 -13.65 -10.62
CA PRO A 71 46.81 -13.84 -11.51
C PRO A 71 46.86 -12.72 -12.57
N TRP A 72 48.03 -12.14 -12.75
CA TRP A 72 48.31 -11.08 -13.73
C TRP A 72 48.97 -11.66 -14.96
N ILE A 73 48.47 -11.34 -16.15
CA ILE A 73 49.10 -11.71 -17.42
C ILE A 73 49.94 -10.53 -17.88
N VAL A 74 51.26 -10.68 -17.87
CA VAL A 74 52.22 -9.61 -18.21
C VAL A 74 53.06 -10.05 -19.39
N ARG A 75 53.37 -9.12 -20.31
CA ARG A 75 54.29 -9.37 -21.42
C ARG A 75 55.73 -9.17 -20.93
N GLY A 76 56.54 -10.22 -20.99
CA GLY A 76 57.95 -10.17 -20.62
C GLY A 76 58.79 -9.43 -21.65
N GLU A 77 60.05 -9.14 -21.30
CA GLU A 77 61.02 -8.47 -22.18
C GLU A 77 61.35 -9.30 -23.43
N ASP A 78 61.10 -10.60 -23.38
CA ASP A 78 61.17 -11.56 -24.49
C ASP A 78 59.93 -11.52 -25.42
N GLY A 79 58.99 -10.60 -25.19
CA GLY A 79 57.77 -10.41 -25.98
C GLY A 79 56.66 -11.46 -25.74
N LYS A 80 56.92 -12.48 -24.92
CA LYS A 80 55.97 -13.57 -24.60
C LYS A 80 55.12 -13.23 -23.38
N LEU A 81 53.87 -13.69 -23.35
CA LEU A 81 52.95 -13.51 -22.22
C LEU A 81 53.28 -14.51 -21.11
N LYS A 82 53.46 -14.03 -19.88
CA LYS A 82 53.72 -14.83 -18.68
C LYS A 82 52.69 -14.48 -17.60
N VAL A 83 52.23 -15.50 -16.87
CA VAL A 83 51.32 -15.33 -15.75
C VAL A 83 52.14 -15.12 -14.48
N GLN A 84 51.83 -14.10 -13.71
CA GLN A 84 52.50 -13.75 -12.45
C GLN A 84 51.46 -13.58 -11.34
N SER A 85 51.85 -13.92 -10.11
CA SER A 85 51.00 -13.81 -8.92
C SER A 85 50.97 -12.41 -8.32
N GLN A 86 51.93 -11.57 -8.67
CA GLN A 86 52.08 -10.21 -8.15
C GLN A 86 51.82 -9.19 -9.27
N PRO A 87 51.23 -8.02 -8.94
CA PRO A 87 51.00 -6.98 -9.93
C PRO A 87 52.33 -6.45 -10.49
N PRO A 88 52.40 -6.11 -11.78
CA PRO A 88 53.63 -5.60 -12.40
C PRO A 88 54.11 -4.31 -11.71
N ALA A 89 55.43 -4.17 -11.54
CA ALA A 89 56.05 -3.08 -10.78
C ALA A 89 55.62 -1.68 -11.26
N GLN A 90 55.39 -1.49 -12.57
CA GLN A 90 54.89 -0.23 -13.13
C GLN A 90 53.55 0.19 -12.53
N LEU A 91 52.65 -0.76 -12.26
CA LEU A 91 51.35 -0.49 -11.63
C LEU A 91 51.53 -0.03 -10.18
N ILE A 92 52.45 -0.67 -9.44
CA ILE A 92 52.75 -0.34 -8.05
C ILE A 92 53.32 1.09 -7.97
N HIS A 93 54.26 1.43 -8.85
CA HIS A 93 54.84 2.77 -8.94
C HIS A 93 53.79 3.82 -9.34
N ALA A 94 52.95 3.54 -10.34
CA ALA A 94 51.87 4.45 -10.74
C ALA A 94 50.85 4.71 -9.61
N LEU A 95 50.53 3.68 -8.81
CA LEU A 95 49.66 3.82 -7.65
C LEU A 95 50.32 4.64 -6.53
N ALA A 96 51.62 4.48 -6.30
CA ALA A 96 52.37 5.26 -5.33
C ALA A 96 52.46 6.75 -5.73
N ASP A 97 52.68 7.01 -7.03
CA ASP A 97 52.79 8.36 -7.58
C ASP A 97 51.43 9.09 -7.65
N ALA A 98 50.32 8.35 -7.79
CA ALA A 98 48.98 8.92 -7.90
C ALA A 98 48.48 9.60 -6.62
N THR A 99 49.08 9.33 -5.45
CA THR A 99 48.56 9.79 -4.15
C THR A 99 49.15 11.08 -3.58
N THR A 100 49.96 11.85 -4.32
CA THR A 100 50.53 13.09 -3.76
C THR A 100 50.58 14.27 -4.74
N GLN A 101 49.44 14.90 -5.02
CA GLN A 101 49.40 16.31 -5.44
C GLN A 101 48.26 17.09 -4.75
N ASN A 102 48.53 17.54 -3.53
CA ASN A 102 47.82 18.63 -2.90
C ASN A 102 48.47 19.95 -3.39
N PRO A 103 47.78 20.86 -4.10
CA PRO A 103 48.44 21.99 -4.75
C PRO A 103 48.81 23.07 -3.72
N LYS A 104 50.03 22.99 -3.17
CA LYS A 104 50.70 24.12 -2.51
C LYS A 104 51.20 25.11 -3.57
N LYS A 105 50.48 26.23 -3.62
CA LYS A 105 50.82 27.56 -4.15
C LYS A 105 52.33 27.82 -4.34
N LYS A 106 52.80 27.93 -5.59
CA LYS A 106 54.10 28.52 -5.93
C LYS A 106 54.04 30.05 -5.81
N VAL A 107 54.95 30.59 -5.02
CA VAL A 107 55.26 32.01 -4.90
C VAL A 107 55.97 32.51 -6.17
N LYS A 108 55.49 33.59 -6.78
CA LYS A 108 56.29 34.50 -7.61
C LYS A 108 55.95 35.95 -7.26
N LYS A 109 57.00 36.71 -6.90
CA LYS A 109 57.02 38.13 -6.52
C LYS A 109 56.52 39.05 -7.64
N LYS A 110 55.67 40.04 -7.28
CA LYS A 110 55.84 41.49 -7.56
C LYS A 110 54.88 42.31 -6.68
N LYS A 111 55.37 43.45 -6.16
CA LYS A 111 54.77 44.37 -5.16
C LYS A 111 54.25 45.65 -5.90
N PRO A 112 53.65 46.67 -5.25
CA PRO A 112 52.22 46.83 -4.92
C PRO A 112 51.59 48.13 -5.49
N GLN A 113 50.26 48.30 -5.37
CA GLN A 113 49.54 49.54 -4.95
C GLN A 113 48.02 49.26 -4.97
N ALA A 114 47.34 49.31 -3.82
CA ALA A 114 46.40 50.35 -3.39
C ALA A 114 45.21 50.52 -4.37
N SER A 115 43.94 50.33 -4.02
CA SER A 115 43.23 50.86 -2.85
C SER A 115 41.85 50.19 -2.65
N SER A 116 41.45 50.13 -1.37
CA SER A 116 40.11 50.29 -0.76
C SER A 116 38.81 49.79 -1.40
N SER A 117 37.93 49.37 -0.47
CA SER A 117 36.46 49.21 -0.52
C SER A 117 35.99 47.82 -1.02
N SER A 118 34.97 47.16 -0.48
CA SER A 118 34.08 47.33 0.67
C SER A 118 33.14 46.10 0.64
N SER A 119 32.78 45.56 1.81
CA SER A 119 31.53 44.81 2.09
C SER A 119 30.96 43.85 1.03
N SER A 120 30.93 42.55 1.33
CA SER A 120 29.68 41.86 1.71
C SER A 120 29.88 40.35 1.81
N SER A 121 29.44 39.82 2.95
CA SER A 121 29.30 38.40 3.22
C SER A 121 28.22 37.82 2.33
N ALA A 122 28.61 37.08 1.28
CA ALA A 122 27.68 36.34 0.43
C ALA A 122 27.86 34.84 0.68
N VAL A 123 26.85 34.27 1.32
CA VAL A 123 26.57 32.83 1.44
C VAL A 123 26.80 32.16 0.08
N THR A 124 27.79 31.28 0.00
CA THR A 124 28.03 30.48 -1.20
C THR A 124 26.93 29.42 -1.28
N THR A 125 25.90 29.71 -2.07
CA THR A 125 24.96 28.70 -2.56
C THR A 125 25.78 27.61 -3.24
N SER A 126 25.73 26.41 -2.69
CA SER A 126 26.33 25.21 -3.27
C SER A 126 25.66 24.94 -4.62
N SER A 127 26.23 25.47 -5.70
CA SER A 127 25.76 25.20 -7.05
C SER A 127 25.95 23.72 -7.35
N GLU A 128 24.86 23.02 -7.66
CA GLU A 128 24.89 21.63 -8.08
C GLU A 128 25.93 21.42 -9.19
N PRO A 129 26.72 20.32 -9.15
CA PRO A 129 27.72 20.07 -10.16
C PRO A 129 27.05 19.93 -11.54
N LYS A 130 27.42 20.81 -12.48
CA LYS A 130 26.90 20.81 -13.85
C LYS A 130 27.44 19.58 -14.60
N LEU A 131 26.68 18.48 -14.61
CA LEU A 131 26.99 17.31 -15.44
C LEU A 131 27.12 17.71 -16.93
N SER A 132 28.09 17.12 -17.62
CA SER A 132 28.30 17.34 -19.06
C SER A 132 27.08 16.90 -19.86
N LYS A 133 26.85 17.48 -21.05
CA LYS A 133 25.74 17.08 -21.95
C LYS A 133 25.79 15.58 -22.28
N ALA A 134 26.99 15.01 -22.40
CA ALA A 134 27.19 13.58 -22.63
C ALA A 134 26.77 12.73 -21.43
N ALA A 135 27.15 13.13 -20.20
CA ALA A 135 26.72 12.44 -18.98
C ALA A 135 25.19 12.53 -18.79
N ARG A 136 24.58 13.69 -19.06
CA ARG A 136 23.11 13.84 -19.05
C ARG A 136 22.42 12.93 -20.07
N ARG A 137 22.95 12.80 -21.30
CA ARG A 137 22.42 11.87 -22.30
C ARG A 137 22.54 10.42 -21.83
N TYR A 138 23.72 10.02 -21.36
CA TYR A 138 23.96 8.68 -20.84
C TYR A 138 23.02 8.33 -19.67
N TYR A 139 22.86 9.22 -18.70
CA TYR A 139 21.96 8.98 -17.55
C TYR A 139 20.49 9.00 -17.94
N ASN A 140 20.05 9.89 -18.85
CA ASN A 140 18.67 9.88 -19.35
C ASN A 140 18.36 8.64 -20.20
N GLU A 141 19.36 8.08 -20.88
CA GLU A 141 19.22 6.85 -21.65
C GLU A 141 19.25 5.59 -20.76
N ASN A 142 19.98 5.62 -19.64
CA ASN A 142 20.24 4.42 -18.84
C ASN A 142 19.48 4.34 -17.51
N ILE A 143 19.13 5.47 -16.89
CA ILE A 143 18.20 5.50 -15.75
C ILE A 143 16.79 5.50 -16.34
N LYS A 144 16.33 4.32 -16.76
CA LYS A 144 14.96 4.09 -17.18
C LYS A 144 14.22 3.36 -16.08
N GLU A 145 12.94 3.69 -15.93
CA GLU A 145 12.07 2.79 -15.19
C GLU A 145 12.00 1.45 -15.92
N PRO A 146 12.12 0.34 -15.19
CA PRO A 146 12.06 -0.98 -15.80
C PRO A 146 10.68 -1.17 -16.47
N PRO A 147 10.61 -1.97 -17.56
CA PRO A 147 9.35 -2.29 -18.21
C PRO A 147 8.31 -2.79 -17.20
N GLN A 148 7.15 -2.14 -17.17
CA GLN A 148 6.10 -2.44 -16.21
C GLN A 148 5.02 -3.32 -16.83
N ARG A 149 4.36 -4.14 -16.02
CA ARG A 149 3.22 -4.95 -16.48
C ARG A 149 2.10 -4.04 -17.01
N LEU A 150 1.54 -4.35 -18.18
CA LEU A 150 0.51 -3.56 -18.86
C LEU A 150 -0.68 -3.24 -17.93
N SER A 151 -1.15 -4.21 -17.14
CA SER A 151 -2.24 -3.97 -16.18
C SER A 151 -1.90 -2.98 -15.07
N LYS A 152 -0.63 -2.89 -14.64
CA LYS A 152 -0.16 -1.86 -13.69
C LYS A 152 -0.18 -0.48 -14.35
N VAL A 153 0.27 -0.37 -15.59
CA VAL A 153 0.29 0.89 -16.36
C VAL A 153 -1.13 1.42 -16.59
N LEU A 154 -2.04 0.56 -17.04
CA LEU A 154 -3.45 0.94 -17.24
C LEU A 154 -4.12 1.39 -15.94
N ALA A 155 -3.87 0.71 -14.83
CA ALA A 155 -4.40 1.09 -13.53
C ALA A 155 -3.83 2.43 -13.03
N ALA A 156 -2.52 2.66 -13.21
CA ALA A 156 -1.86 3.92 -12.85
C ALA A 156 -2.38 5.10 -13.69
N ALA A 157 -2.71 4.86 -14.96
CA ALA A 157 -3.34 5.85 -15.84
C ALA A 157 -4.83 6.11 -15.51
N GLY A 158 -5.40 5.39 -14.54
CA GLY A 158 -6.78 5.58 -14.08
C GLY A 158 -7.85 4.89 -14.94
N VAL A 159 -7.45 4.03 -15.90
CA VAL A 159 -8.38 3.37 -16.83
C VAL A 159 -9.34 2.44 -16.09
N ALA A 160 -8.80 1.52 -15.29
CA ALA A 160 -9.59 0.57 -14.51
C ALA A 160 -8.81 0.05 -13.30
N SER A 161 -9.42 -0.83 -12.49
CA SER A 161 -8.66 -1.59 -11.49
C SER A 161 -7.67 -2.52 -12.19
N ARG A 162 -6.59 -2.96 -11.51
CA ARG A 162 -5.63 -3.89 -12.12
C ARG A 162 -6.29 -5.16 -12.67
N ARG A 163 -7.26 -5.74 -11.94
CA ARG A 163 -7.97 -6.95 -12.37
C ARG A 163 -8.87 -6.67 -13.57
N THR A 164 -9.64 -5.58 -13.51
CA THR A 164 -10.48 -5.14 -14.63
C THR A 164 -9.64 -4.77 -15.86
N SER A 165 -8.43 -4.24 -15.67
CA SER A 165 -7.49 -4.02 -16.77
C SER A 165 -7.01 -5.33 -17.38
N GLU A 166 -6.86 -6.40 -16.60
CA GLU A 166 -6.52 -7.73 -17.12
C GLU A 166 -7.70 -8.31 -17.92
N GLU A 167 -8.94 -8.14 -17.45
CA GLU A 167 -10.16 -8.49 -18.21
C GLU A 167 -10.22 -7.75 -19.56
N LEU A 168 -9.98 -6.43 -19.58
CA LEU A 168 -9.92 -5.66 -20.82
C LEU A 168 -8.83 -6.17 -21.79
N ILE A 169 -7.70 -6.62 -21.26
CA ILE A 169 -6.62 -7.22 -22.06
C ILE A 169 -7.09 -8.56 -22.63
N PHE A 170 -7.68 -9.44 -21.82
CA PHE A 170 -8.21 -10.73 -22.28
C PHE A 170 -9.29 -10.58 -23.36
N ASP A 171 -10.15 -9.56 -23.23
CA ASP A 171 -11.19 -9.22 -24.21
C ASP A 171 -10.63 -8.66 -25.53
N GLY A 172 -9.31 -8.49 -25.67
CA GLY A 172 -8.68 -7.90 -26.85
C GLY A 172 -8.99 -6.41 -27.04
N LYS A 173 -9.47 -5.73 -25.98
CA LYS A 173 -9.84 -4.30 -26.02
C LYS A 173 -8.64 -3.36 -25.90
N VAL A 174 -7.44 -3.90 -25.70
CA VAL A 174 -6.20 -3.14 -25.51
C VAL A 174 -5.24 -3.38 -26.66
N THR A 175 -4.74 -2.30 -27.26
CA THR A 175 -3.67 -2.37 -28.26
C THR A 175 -2.41 -1.66 -27.77
N VAL A 176 -1.26 -2.22 -28.10
CA VAL A 176 0.06 -1.68 -27.80
C VAL A 176 0.82 -1.56 -29.11
N ASN A 177 1.26 -0.35 -29.47
CA ASN A 177 1.99 -0.05 -30.71
C ASN A 177 1.29 -0.56 -31.97
N GLY A 178 -0.05 -0.57 -31.98
CA GLY A 178 -0.88 -1.00 -33.11
C GLY A 178 -1.26 -2.48 -33.11
N SER A 179 -0.72 -3.31 -32.21
CA SER A 179 -1.07 -4.72 -32.11
C SER A 179 -2.00 -4.98 -30.93
N VAL A 180 -3.05 -5.80 -31.14
CA VAL A 180 -3.94 -6.24 -30.06
C VAL A 180 -3.15 -7.11 -29.09
N CYS A 181 -3.18 -6.75 -27.81
CA CYS A 181 -2.52 -7.49 -26.76
C CYS A 181 -3.56 -8.25 -25.94
N THR A 182 -3.48 -9.58 -25.92
CA THR A 182 -4.34 -10.46 -25.10
C THR A 182 -3.61 -11.06 -23.90
N THR A 183 -2.29 -10.85 -23.82
CA THR A 183 -1.48 -11.38 -22.72
C THR A 183 -1.36 -10.34 -21.60
N PRO A 184 -1.92 -10.57 -20.40
CA PRO A 184 -1.89 -9.60 -19.30
C PRO A 184 -0.51 -9.44 -18.66
N GLN A 185 0.42 -10.36 -18.91
CA GLN A 185 1.80 -10.30 -18.41
C GLN A 185 2.73 -9.48 -19.29
N THR A 186 2.25 -8.97 -20.43
CA THR A 186 3.02 -8.11 -21.33
C THR A 186 3.59 -6.93 -20.56
N ARG A 187 4.90 -6.73 -20.71
CA ARG A 187 5.60 -5.58 -20.15
C ARG A 187 5.67 -4.48 -21.19
N VAL A 188 5.36 -3.27 -20.78
CA VAL A 188 5.34 -2.08 -21.63
C VAL A 188 6.12 -0.97 -20.95
N ASP A 189 6.72 -0.12 -21.76
CA ASP A 189 7.37 1.12 -21.33
C ASP A 189 6.37 2.28 -21.52
N PRO A 190 5.80 2.85 -20.44
CA PRO A 190 4.80 3.91 -20.56
C PRO A 190 5.34 5.20 -21.21
N THR A 191 6.67 5.38 -21.25
CA THR A 191 7.28 6.56 -21.88
C THR A 191 7.36 6.42 -23.40
N ARG A 192 7.59 5.20 -23.88
CA ARG A 192 7.81 4.90 -25.30
C ARG A 192 6.54 4.40 -25.98
N ASP A 193 5.96 3.34 -25.42
CA ASP A 193 4.88 2.61 -26.04
C ASP A 193 3.60 3.45 -26.13
N ILE A 194 2.84 3.20 -27.19
CA ILE A 194 1.55 3.82 -27.43
C ILE A 194 0.47 2.80 -27.13
N ILE A 195 -0.31 3.07 -26.11
CA ILE A 195 -1.35 2.16 -25.62
C ILE A 195 -2.72 2.76 -25.94
N TYR A 196 -3.61 1.96 -26.52
CA TYR A 196 -5.02 2.30 -26.70
C TYR A 196 -5.90 1.31 -25.94
N VAL A 197 -7.02 1.80 -25.41
CA VAL A 197 -8.07 1.00 -24.78
C VAL A 197 -9.40 1.39 -25.41
N ASN A 198 -10.11 0.43 -26.01
CA ASN A 198 -11.35 0.69 -26.77
C ASN A 198 -11.19 1.82 -27.82
N GLY A 199 -10.05 1.88 -28.51
CA GLY A 199 -9.74 2.92 -29.50
C GLY A 199 -9.31 4.28 -28.92
N ASN A 200 -9.37 4.47 -27.60
CA ASN A 200 -8.93 5.71 -26.95
C ASN A 200 -7.47 5.61 -26.49
N ARG A 201 -6.65 6.60 -26.86
CA ARG A 201 -5.24 6.64 -26.47
C ARG A 201 -5.10 6.92 -24.97
N VAL A 202 -4.33 6.08 -24.27
CA VAL A 202 -4.01 6.30 -22.86
C VAL A 202 -3.05 7.49 -22.73
N PRO A 203 -3.31 8.48 -21.86
CA PRO A 203 -2.44 9.62 -21.69
C PRO A 203 -1.08 9.17 -21.12
N LYS A 204 0.02 9.69 -21.70
CA LYS A 204 1.38 9.46 -21.17
C LYS A 204 1.62 10.14 -19.83
N LYS A 205 0.91 11.25 -19.56
CA LYS A 205 0.98 11.97 -18.29
C LYS A 205 0.10 11.26 -17.27
N LEU A 206 0.71 10.68 -16.24
CA LEU A 206 -0.01 10.06 -15.14
C LEU A 206 -0.63 11.12 -14.21
N PRO A 207 -1.75 10.80 -13.52
CA PRO A 207 -2.28 11.66 -12.48
C PRO A 207 -1.28 11.79 -11.33
N PRO A 208 -1.17 12.97 -10.68
CA PRO A 208 -0.28 13.15 -9.54
C PRO A 208 -0.73 12.26 -8.37
N LYS A 209 0.23 11.88 -7.52
CA LYS A 209 -0.04 11.04 -6.36
C LYS A 209 -0.76 11.84 -5.29
N VAL A 210 -1.85 11.28 -4.77
CA VAL A 210 -2.67 11.89 -3.72
C VAL A 210 -2.83 10.91 -2.57
N TYR A 211 -2.83 11.44 -1.34
CA TYR A 211 -2.86 10.64 -0.12
C TYR A 211 -3.83 11.28 0.86
N PHE A 212 -4.84 10.54 1.30
CA PHE A 212 -5.87 11.03 2.21
C PHE A 212 -6.00 10.14 3.43
N ALA A 213 -6.23 10.75 4.58
CA ALA A 213 -6.80 10.09 5.74
C ALA A 213 -8.28 10.43 5.84
N LEU A 214 -9.12 9.40 5.80
CA LEU A 214 -10.58 9.51 5.92
C LEU A 214 -11.03 9.00 7.28
N ASN A 215 -11.93 9.74 7.92
CA ASN A 215 -12.72 9.23 9.04
C ASN A 215 -13.95 8.48 8.50
N LYS A 216 -13.81 7.18 8.23
CA LYS A 216 -14.85 6.35 7.63
C LYS A 216 -16.11 6.30 8.51
N PRO A 217 -17.29 6.67 7.98
CA PRO A 217 -18.56 6.49 8.68
C PRO A 217 -19.05 5.02 8.65
N LYS A 218 -19.96 4.70 9.57
CA LYS A 218 -20.62 3.38 9.62
C LYS A 218 -21.53 3.21 8.40
N GLY A 219 -21.64 1.99 7.88
CA GLY A 219 -22.50 1.67 6.73
C GLY A 219 -21.84 1.83 5.37
N TYR A 220 -20.58 2.30 5.32
CA TYR A 220 -19.82 2.42 4.07
C TYR A 220 -18.94 1.19 3.84
N ILE A 221 -18.79 0.79 2.57
CA ILE A 221 -18.01 -0.38 2.15
C ILE A 221 -16.68 0.08 1.53
N CYS A 222 -15.59 -0.60 1.88
CA CYS A 222 -14.26 -0.40 1.29
C CYS A 222 -14.12 -1.19 -0.02
N SER A 223 -15.06 -1.03 -0.94
CA SER A 223 -15.05 -1.63 -2.27
C SER A 223 -15.25 -0.53 -3.32
N SER A 224 -14.58 -0.66 -4.45
CA SER A 224 -14.75 0.22 -5.61
C SER A 224 -15.81 -0.29 -6.60
N GLY A 225 -16.55 -1.36 -6.26
CA GLY A 225 -17.56 -1.98 -7.10
C GLY A 225 -18.96 -1.39 -6.89
N GLU A 226 -19.67 -1.19 -8.01
CA GLU A 226 -21.06 -0.75 -8.18
C GLU A 226 -21.51 0.54 -7.47
N LYS A 227 -22.14 1.43 -8.25
CA LYS A 227 -22.64 2.74 -7.82
C LYS A 227 -23.76 2.67 -6.78
N GLU A 228 -24.40 1.51 -6.62
CA GLU A 228 -25.60 1.35 -5.79
C GLU A 228 -25.27 1.15 -4.29
N THR A 229 -24.02 0.85 -3.95
CA THR A 229 -23.61 0.72 -2.55
C THR A 229 -22.89 1.97 -2.04
N LYS A 230 -23.08 2.30 -0.75
CA LYS A 230 -22.37 3.39 -0.06
C LYS A 230 -20.87 3.09 -0.02
N SER A 231 -20.16 3.37 -1.11
CA SER A 231 -18.73 3.15 -1.23
C SER A 231 -17.96 4.25 -0.51
N VAL A 232 -16.85 3.90 0.14
CA VAL A 232 -15.91 4.88 0.68
C VAL A 232 -15.41 5.85 -0.41
N VAL A 233 -15.32 5.40 -1.66
CA VAL A 233 -14.83 6.25 -2.77
C VAL A 233 -15.83 7.36 -3.12
N SER A 234 -17.14 7.16 -2.92
CA SER A 234 -18.15 8.20 -3.21
C SER A 234 -18.08 9.37 -2.24
N LEU A 235 -17.41 9.22 -1.09
CA LEU A 235 -17.14 10.34 -0.17
C LEU A 235 -16.14 11.36 -0.75
N PHE A 236 -15.53 11.05 -1.90
CA PHE A 236 -14.60 11.94 -2.62
C PHE A 236 -15.23 12.57 -3.87
N ASP A 237 -16.55 12.44 -4.09
CA ASP A 237 -17.20 12.98 -5.29
C ASP A 237 -17.01 14.50 -5.44
N GLU A 238 -17.07 15.25 -4.33
CA GLU A 238 -16.80 16.69 -4.30
C GLU A 238 -15.34 17.02 -4.68
N PHE A 239 -14.40 16.22 -4.20
CA PHE A 239 -12.99 16.34 -4.57
C PHE A 239 -12.77 16.07 -6.07
N MET A 240 -13.48 15.08 -6.62
CA MET A 240 -13.40 14.70 -8.04
C MET A 240 -14.09 15.72 -8.94
N ALA A 241 -15.18 16.34 -8.49
CA ALA A 241 -15.88 17.40 -9.20
C ALA A 241 -15.04 18.68 -9.29
N SER A 242 -14.27 19.00 -8.24
CA SER A 242 -13.36 20.16 -8.22
C SER A 242 -12.01 19.91 -8.89
N TRP A 243 -11.73 18.69 -9.36
CA TRP A 243 -10.42 18.30 -9.89
C TRP A 243 -9.99 19.15 -11.08
N ASP A 244 -10.87 19.28 -12.09
CA ASP A 244 -10.54 19.95 -13.36
C ASP A 244 -10.24 21.45 -13.15
N LYS A 245 -10.87 22.06 -12.13
CA LYS A 245 -10.62 23.44 -11.73
C LYS A 245 -9.27 23.62 -11.02
N ARG A 246 -8.88 22.67 -10.17
CA ARG A 246 -7.62 22.73 -9.39
C ARG A 246 -6.40 22.26 -10.20
N ASN A 247 -6.60 21.34 -11.15
CA ASN A 247 -5.53 20.68 -11.90
C ASN A 247 -5.83 20.68 -13.40
N PRO A 248 -5.81 21.86 -14.06
CA PRO A 248 -6.12 21.96 -15.48
C PRO A 248 -5.14 21.10 -16.32
N GLY A 249 -5.69 20.39 -17.31
CA GLY A 249 -4.91 19.55 -18.22
C GLY A 249 -4.27 18.30 -17.59
N THR A 250 -4.72 17.88 -16.41
CA THR A 250 -4.22 16.68 -15.72
C THR A 250 -5.34 15.67 -15.53
N PRO A 251 -5.15 14.38 -15.88
CA PRO A 251 -6.19 13.37 -15.76
C PRO A 251 -6.61 13.17 -14.30
N LYS A 252 -7.87 12.78 -14.10
CA LYS A 252 -8.42 12.50 -12.78
C LYS A 252 -7.77 11.24 -12.19
N PRO A 253 -7.33 11.26 -10.92
CA PRO A 253 -6.78 10.08 -10.27
C PRO A 253 -7.90 9.08 -9.97
N ARG A 254 -7.62 7.79 -10.16
CA ARG A 254 -8.49 6.73 -9.63
C ARG A 254 -8.12 6.46 -8.17
N LEU A 255 -9.02 6.79 -7.25
CA LEU A 255 -8.83 6.55 -5.82
C LEU A 255 -9.21 5.12 -5.41
N PHE A 256 -8.48 4.58 -4.45
CA PHE A 256 -8.78 3.32 -3.77
C PHE A 256 -8.31 3.35 -2.32
N THR A 257 -8.95 2.52 -1.49
CA THR A 257 -8.63 2.39 -0.06
C THR A 257 -7.40 1.52 0.17
N VAL A 258 -6.57 1.88 1.15
CA VAL A 258 -5.46 1.05 1.63
C VAL A 258 -5.97 0.13 2.74
N GLY A 259 -6.00 -1.16 2.45
CA GLY A 259 -6.67 -2.13 3.30
C GLY A 259 -8.19 -1.92 3.34
N ARG A 260 -8.84 -2.56 4.31
CA ARG A 260 -10.30 -2.51 4.47
C ARG A 260 -10.67 -2.24 5.92
N LEU A 261 -11.88 -1.73 6.10
CA LEU A 261 -12.60 -1.69 7.37
C LEU A 261 -13.99 -2.27 7.14
N ASP A 262 -14.50 -3.05 8.09
CA ASP A 262 -15.84 -3.61 8.01
C ASP A 262 -16.89 -2.51 7.87
N VAL A 263 -18.06 -2.89 7.37
CA VAL A 263 -19.20 -1.99 7.19
C VAL A 263 -19.62 -1.34 8.51
N ALA A 264 -19.62 -2.12 9.60
CA ALA A 264 -19.97 -1.66 10.95
C ALA A 264 -18.84 -0.90 11.65
N THR A 265 -17.62 -0.92 11.10
CA THR A 265 -16.42 -0.32 11.71
C THR A 265 -16.19 1.09 11.16
N THR A 266 -15.85 2.01 12.07
CA THR A 266 -15.63 3.44 11.78
C THR A 266 -14.17 3.84 11.93
N GLY A 267 -13.84 5.06 11.53
CA GLY A 267 -12.54 5.67 11.83
C GLY A 267 -11.54 5.62 10.69
N LEU A 268 -10.26 5.67 11.04
CA LEU A 268 -9.16 5.94 10.12
C LEU A 268 -9.05 4.90 9.00
N ILE A 269 -9.14 5.35 7.75
CA ILE A 269 -8.74 4.59 6.57
C ILE A 269 -7.96 5.50 5.62
N ILE A 270 -6.93 4.96 4.99
CA ILE A 270 -6.12 5.71 4.03
C ILE A 270 -6.70 5.49 2.63
N VAL A 271 -6.76 6.55 1.82
CA VAL A 271 -7.22 6.53 0.44
C VAL A 271 -6.17 7.18 -0.45
N THR A 272 -5.82 6.54 -1.56
CA THR A 272 -4.76 7.00 -2.45
C THR A 272 -4.99 6.52 -3.89
N ASN A 273 -4.23 7.06 -4.84
CA ASN A 273 -4.02 6.46 -6.16
C ASN A 273 -2.64 5.80 -6.29
N ASP A 274 -1.84 5.77 -5.23
CA ASP A 274 -0.49 5.23 -5.24
C ASP A 274 -0.45 3.75 -4.82
N GLY A 275 -0.31 2.87 -5.81
CA GLY A 275 -0.34 1.42 -5.59
C GLY A 275 0.86 0.91 -4.79
N ASP A 276 2.04 1.50 -4.97
CA ASP A 276 3.25 1.04 -4.29
C ASP A 276 3.23 1.42 -2.80
N PHE A 277 2.76 2.63 -2.47
CA PHE A 277 2.46 3.03 -1.09
C PHE A 277 1.38 2.15 -0.46
N ALA A 278 0.27 1.91 -1.16
CA ALA A 278 -0.81 1.09 -0.63
C ALA A 278 -0.37 -0.36 -0.36
N GLN A 279 0.44 -0.94 -1.26
CA GLN A 279 1.03 -2.26 -1.05
C GLN A 279 1.91 -2.25 0.19
N LYS A 280 2.81 -1.27 0.33
CA LYS A 280 3.70 -1.19 1.50
C LYS A 280 2.92 -1.11 2.81
N LEU A 281 1.89 -0.28 2.89
CA LEU A 281 1.10 -0.11 4.13
C LEU A 281 0.24 -1.34 4.46
N SER A 282 -0.23 -2.07 3.45
CA SER A 282 -1.12 -3.23 3.66
C SER A 282 -0.39 -4.55 3.80
N HIS A 283 0.88 -4.63 3.36
CA HIS A 283 1.63 -5.87 3.38
C HIS A 283 1.94 -6.33 4.83
N PRO A 284 1.74 -7.61 5.17
CA PRO A 284 1.98 -8.13 6.52
C PRO A 284 3.41 -7.88 7.03
N SER A 285 4.41 -7.91 6.16
CA SER A 285 5.81 -7.67 6.54
C SER A 285 6.10 -6.26 7.07
N SER A 286 5.19 -5.31 6.84
CA SER A 286 5.34 -3.95 7.36
C SER A 286 4.96 -3.85 8.83
N SER A 287 4.24 -4.84 9.38
CA SER A 287 3.86 -4.97 10.79
C SER A 287 3.39 -3.66 11.42
N LEU A 288 2.65 -2.84 10.66
CA LEU A 288 2.23 -1.52 11.13
C LEU A 288 1.16 -1.67 12.21
N PRO A 289 1.37 -1.10 13.41
CA PRO A 289 0.41 -1.19 14.50
C PRO A 289 -0.85 -0.41 14.14
N LYS A 290 -2.00 -1.01 14.41
CA LYS A 290 -3.33 -0.45 14.20
C LYS A 290 -4.01 -0.39 15.56
N GLU A 291 -4.35 0.82 15.99
CA GLU A 291 -5.03 1.05 17.28
C GLU A 291 -6.52 1.17 17.04
N TYR A 292 -7.27 0.39 17.80
CA TYR A 292 -8.72 0.37 17.81
C TYR A 292 -9.22 0.80 19.19
N ILE A 293 -10.28 1.60 19.19
CA ILE A 293 -11.13 1.84 20.35
C ILE A 293 -12.41 1.04 20.14
N THR A 294 -12.62 0.04 21.00
CA THR A 294 -13.84 -0.76 21.00
C THR A 294 -14.71 -0.36 22.19
N THR A 295 -15.98 -0.11 21.94
CA THR A 295 -16.98 0.07 23.00
C THR A 295 -17.71 -1.25 23.16
N VAL A 296 -17.80 -1.75 24.39
CA VAL A 296 -18.39 -3.05 24.68
C VAL A 296 -19.73 -2.91 25.41
N ALA A 297 -20.59 -3.92 25.25
CA ALA A 297 -21.78 -4.05 26.08
C ALA A 297 -21.41 -4.70 27.42
N GLY A 298 -21.89 -4.14 28.52
CA GLY A 298 -21.63 -4.63 29.88
C GLY A 298 -20.33 -4.15 30.51
N ASP A 299 -20.01 -4.75 31.66
CA ASP A 299 -18.86 -4.37 32.49
C ASP A 299 -17.59 -5.16 32.14
N VAL A 300 -16.47 -4.44 32.05
CA VAL A 300 -15.15 -5.03 31.79
C VAL A 300 -14.46 -5.31 33.11
N HIS A 301 -14.02 -6.55 33.27
CA HIS A 301 -13.25 -7.03 34.41
C HIS A 301 -11.85 -7.42 33.97
N LYS A 302 -10.90 -7.51 34.92
CA LYS A 302 -9.50 -7.89 34.66
C LYS A 302 -9.38 -9.22 33.89
N ARG A 303 -10.24 -10.21 34.19
CA ARG A 303 -10.27 -11.50 33.48
C ARG A 303 -10.49 -11.35 31.97
N HIS A 304 -11.32 -10.39 31.55
CA HIS A 304 -11.59 -10.16 30.13
C HIS A 304 -10.35 -9.56 29.45
N LEU A 305 -9.66 -8.63 30.11
CA LEU A 305 -8.42 -8.04 29.58
C LEU A 305 -7.33 -9.10 29.41
N MET A 306 -7.18 -10.02 30.38
CA MET A 306 -6.25 -11.15 30.29
C MET A 306 -6.59 -12.06 29.11
N ALA A 307 -7.86 -12.47 28.97
CA ALA A 307 -8.30 -13.33 27.87
C ALA A 307 -8.08 -12.69 26.48
N ILE A 308 -8.33 -11.37 26.33
CA ILE A 308 -8.02 -10.67 25.07
C ILE A 308 -6.51 -10.65 24.83
N SER A 309 -5.71 -10.44 25.87
CA SER A 309 -4.24 -10.36 25.78
C SER A 309 -3.58 -11.71 25.48
N GLU A 310 -4.20 -12.83 25.90
CA GLU A 310 -3.77 -14.18 25.56
C GLU A 310 -3.96 -14.48 24.05
N GLY A 311 -4.89 -13.78 23.40
CA GLY A 311 -5.17 -13.92 21.98
C GLY A 311 -6.30 -14.90 21.67
N THR A 312 -6.54 -15.13 20.38
CA THR A 312 -7.49 -16.13 19.90
C THR A 312 -7.12 -16.63 18.51
N ILE A 313 -7.70 -17.74 18.07
CA ILE A 313 -7.50 -18.27 16.72
C ILE A 313 -8.44 -17.53 15.76
N VAL A 314 -7.86 -16.84 14.77
CA VAL A 314 -8.57 -16.17 13.68
C VAL A 314 -8.09 -16.75 12.36
N GLU A 315 -8.99 -17.35 11.59
CA GLU A 315 -8.66 -17.99 10.30
C GLU A 315 -7.52 -19.01 10.40
N GLY A 316 -7.52 -19.83 11.46
CA GLY A 316 -6.53 -20.88 11.70
C GLY A 316 -5.18 -20.41 12.24
N VAL A 317 -5.01 -19.12 12.51
CA VAL A 317 -3.78 -18.57 13.09
C VAL A 317 -4.04 -17.94 14.45
N HIS A 318 -3.18 -18.23 15.40
CA HIS A 318 -3.25 -17.65 16.74
C HIS A 318 -2.81 -16.19 16.71
N CYS A 319 -3.75 -15.27 16.92
CA CYS A 319 -3.56 -13.84 16.86
C CYS A 319 -3.48 -13.27 18.27
N VAL A 320 -2.40 -12.55 18.58
CA VAL A 320 -2.14 -11.95 19.89
C VAL A 320 -2.03 -10.44 19.72
N PRO A 321 -2.83 -9.63 20.44
CA PRO A 321 -2.72 -8.19 20.39
C PRO A 321 -1.47 -7.69 21.11
N ASP A 322 -0.89 -6.59 20.63
CA ASP A 322 0.30 -5.98 21.24
C ASP A 322 -0.01 -5.31 22.58
N SER A 323 -1.24 -4.78 22.73
CA SER A 323 -1.69 -4.17 23.97
C SER A 323 -3.22 -4.15 24.07
N VAL A 324 -3.72 -4.32 25.29
CA VAL A 324 -5.13 -4.24 25.63
C VAL A 324 -5.27 -3.41 26.90
N GLU A 325 -6.00 -2.31 26.83
CA GLU A 325 -6.16 -1.40 27.97
C GLU A 325 -7.62 -0.98 28.13
N LEU A 326 -8.11 -0.99 29.38
CA LEU A 326 -9.37 -0.37 29.74
C LEU A 326 -9.19 1.15 29.79
N MET A 327 -9.96 1.87 28.98
CA MET A 327 -9.92 3.33 28.99
C MET A 327 -10.65 3.90 30.22
N PRO A 328 -10.26 5.09 30.70
CA PRO A 328 -11.00 5.79 31.75
C PRO A 328 -12.47 5.98 31.39
N LYS A 329 -13.34 5.82 32.40
CA LYS A 329 -14.76 6.12 32.27
C LYS A 329 -14.93 7.60 31.93
N GLN A 330 -15.82 7.88 31.00
CA GLN A 330 -16.23 9.25 30.66
C GLN A 330 -17.68 9.43 31.07
N HIS A 331 -18.01 10.57 31.68
CA HIS A 331 -19.38 10.85 32.14
C HIS A 331 -20.39 10.78 30.98
N ASP A 332 -19.98 11.19 29.78
CA ASP A 332 -20.84 11.21 28.59
C ASP A 332 -21.02 9.85 27.91
N ILE A 333 -20.18 8.86 28.24
CA ILE A 333 -20.19 7.54 27.60
C ILE A 333 -20.34 6.48 28.69
N PRO A 334 -21.56 5.96 28.92
CA PRO A 334 -21.80 5.02 30.00
C PRO A 334 -21.17 3.65 29.78
N ARG A 335 -20.78 3.33 28.54
CA ARG A 335 -20.21 2.03 28.16
C ARG A 335 -18.70 1.99 28.35
N ALA A 336 -18.20 0.85 28.82
CA ALA A 336 -16.78 0.59 28.90
C ALA A 336 -16.15 0.61 27.50
N ARG A 337 -14.91 1.10 27.43
CA ARG A 337 -14.14 1.18 26.18
C ARG A 337 -12.77 0.56 26.38
N LEU A 338 -12.34 -0.22 25.41
CA LEU A 338 -11.02 -0.82 25.38
C LEU A 338 -10.20 -0.23 24.24
N ARG A 339 -8.92 0.04 24.52
CA ARG A 339 -7.91 0.29 23.51
C ARG A 339 -7.23 -1.04 23.20
N ILE A 340 -7.25 -1.43 21.93
CA ILE A 340 -6.64 -2.67 21.44
C ILE A 340 -5.69 -2.31 20.30
N VAL A 341 -4.44 -2.75 20.38
CA VAL A 341 -3.45 -2.56 19.32
C VAL A 341 -3.10 -3.90 18.70
N VAL A 342 -3.18 -3.98 17.37
CA VAL A 342 -2.82 -5.16 16.59
C VAL A 342 -1.92 -4.77 15.43
N HIS A 343 -0.91 -5.57 15.12
CA HIS A 343 -0.05 -5.38 13.95
C HIS A 343 -0.57 -6.11 12.72
N GLU A 344 -1.39 -7.15 12.92
CA GLU A 344 -2.09 -7.86 11.85
C GLU A 344 -3.31 -7.08 11.34
N GLY A 345 -4.08 -7.70 10.46
CA GLY A 345 -5.29 -7.12 9.86
C GLY A 345 -6.18 -8.20 9.29
N ARG A 346 -6.32 -9.32 10.02
CA ARG A 346 -7.16 -10.45 9.61
C ARG A 346 -8.63 -10.08 9.64
N ASN A 347 -9.45 -10.89 8.99
CA ASN A 347 -10.88 -10.64 8.94
C ASN A 347 -11.48 -10.66 10.35
N HIS A 348 -12.13 -9.57 10.75
CA HIS A 348 -12.79 -9.42 12.06
C HIS A 348 -11.91 -9.70 13.30
N GLU A 349 -10.58 -9.60 13.19
CA GLU A 349 -9.61 -9.96 14.24
C GLU A 349 -9.94 -9.37 15.62
N VAL A 350 -10.10 -8.05 15.72
CA VAL A 350 -10.42 -7.37 16.99
C VAL A 350 -11.78 -7.78 17.55
N ARG A 351 -12.75 -8.10 16.68
CA ARG A 351 -14.08 -8.55 17.12
C ARG A 351 -14.01 -9.95 17.70
N GLU A 352 -13.23 -10.84 17.08
CA GLU A 352 -13.08 -12.21 17.55
C GLU A 352 -12.29 -12.26 18.87
N LEU A 353 -11.27 -11.42 19.03
CA LEU A 353 -10.54 -11.25 20.29
C LEU A 353 -11.48 -10.86 21.45
N VAL A 354 -12.33 -9.84 21.24
CA VAL A 354 -13.28 -9.38 22.26
C VAL A 354 -14.35 -10.42 22.53
N LYS A 355 -14.86 -11.09 21.50
CA LYS A 355 -15.87 -12.14 21.61
C LYS A 355 -15.35 -13.36 22.37
N ASN A 356 -14.10 -13.77 22.14
CA ASN A 356 -13.47 -14.88 22.86
C ASN A 356 -13.38 -14.62 24.38
N ALA A 357 -13.21 -13.35 24.77
CA ALA A 357 -13.23 -12.94 26.17
C ALA A 357 -14.63 -12.85 26.79
N GLY A 358 -15.69 -13.25 26.06
CA GLY A 358 -17.08 -13.23 26.52
C GLY A 358 -17.73 -11.84 26.48
N LEU A 359 -17.18 -10.91 25.69
CA LEU A 359 -17.70 -9.54 25.55
C LEU A 359 -18.32 -9.32 24.18
N GLU A 360 -19.33 -8.45 24.12
CA GLU A 360 -19.97 -8.05 22.87
C GLU A 360 -19.51 -6.66 22.43
N VAL A 361 -19.10 -6.52 21.16
CA VAL A 361 -18.67 -5.25 20.58
C VAL A 361 -19.89 -4.43 20.14
N TYR A 362 -20.15 -3.32 20.85
CA TYR A 362 -21.17 -2.35 20.47
C TYR A 362 -20.71 -1.45 19.31
N SER A 363 -19.47 -0.95 19.38
CA SER A 363 -18.88 -0.14 18.31
C SER A 363 -17.37 -0.33 18.23
N LEU A 364 -16.83 -0.21 17.03
CA LEU A 364 -15.40 -0.34 16.77
C LEU A 364 -14.92 0.86 15.93
N LYS A 365 -13.90 1.54 16.40
CA LYS A 365 -13.29 2.69 15.71
C LYS A 365 -11.78 2.51 15.61
N ARG A 366 -11.23 2.49 14.39
CA ARG A 366 -9.78 2.58 14.21
C ARG A 366 -9.33 4.03 14.36
N VAL A 367 -8.35 4.28 15.24
CA VAL A 367 -7.90 5.64 15.57
C VAL A 367 -6.45 5.90 15.19
N ARG A 368 -5.66 4.86 14.92
CA ARG A 368 -4.24 5.01 14.54
C ARG A 368 -3.82 3.92 13.56
N ILE A 369 -2.94 4.27 12.62
CA ILE A 369 -2.19 3.35 11.77
C ILE A 369 -0.73 3.80 11.81
N GLY A 370 0.19 2.92 12.18
CA GLY A 370 1.59 3.29 12.38
C GLY A 370 1.72 4.45 13.36
N GLY A 371 2.49 5.47 12.98
CA GLY A 371 2.62 6.72 13.73
C GLY A 371 1.52 7.75 13.47
N PHE A 372 0.62 7.53 12.51
CA PHE A 372 -0.43 8.51 12.17
C PHE A 372 -1.71 8.25 12.96
N ARG A 373 -2.14 9.25 13.74
CA ARG A 373 -3.39 9.23 14.52
C ARG A 373 -4.47 10.04 13.80
N LEU A 374 -5.69 9.52 13.84
CA LEU A 374 -6.87 10.22 13.33
C LEU A 374 -7.04 11.55 14.08
N PRO A 375 -7.10 12.70 13.38
CA PRO A 375 -7.36 13.97 14.02
C PRO A 375 -8.72 13.97 14.74
N SER A 376 -8.78 14.55 15.93
CA SER A 376 -10.00 14.55 16.77
C SER A 376 -11.10 15.44 16.23
N ASP A 377 -10.73 16.49 15.52
CA ASP A 377 -11.58 17.48 14.85
C ASP A 377 -12.11 17.00 13.48
N LEU A 378 -11.56 15.91 12.94
CA LEU A 378 -12.00 15.38 11.65
C LEU A 378 -13.36 14.67 11.79
N GLY A 379 -14.41 15.34 11.32
CA GLY A 379 -15.78 14.81 11.31
C GLY A 379 -15.93 13.49 10.52
N LEU A 380 -17.00 12.73 10.81
CA LEU A 380 -17.31 11.50 10.09
C LEU A 380 -17.56 11.78 8.60
N GLY A 381 -17.01 10.94 7.73
CA GLY A 381 -17.09 11.10 6.28
C GLY A 381 -16.17 12.19 5.71
N LYS A 382 -15.49 12.96 6.56
CA LYS A 382 -14.51 13.97 6.13
C LYS A 382 -13.12 13.36 6.00
N HIS A 383 -12.35 13.93 5.10
CA HIS A 383 -10.98 13.52 4.81
C HIS A 383 -10.02 14.71 4.91
N VAL A 384 -8.76 14.42 5.19
CA VAL A 384 -7.65 15.37 5.15
C VAL A 384 -6.57 14.84 4.22
N GLU A 385 -5.91 15.73 3.48
CA GLU A 385 -4.76 15.37 2.65
C GLU A 385 -3.51 15.21 3.52
N LEU A 386 -2.77 14.13 3.31
CA LEU A 386 -1.61 13.79 4.11
C LEU A 386 -0.38 14.57 3.67
N LYS A 387 0.32 15.17 4.64
CA LYS A 387 1.60 15.86 4.45
C LYS A 387 2.75 14.87 4.44
N GLN A 388 3.91 15.31 3.92
CA GLN A 388 5.10 14.45 3.84
C GLN A 388 5.57 13.91 5.21
N SER A 389 5.41 14.68 6.29
CA SER A 389 5.72 14.23 7.65
C SER A 389 4.81 13.08 8.10
N GLU A 390 3.53 13.13 7.73
CA GLU A 390 2.53 12.11 8.08
C GLU A 390 2.73 10.83 7.26
N LEU A 391 3.13 10.97 5.99
CA LEU A 391 3.56 9.83 5.16
C LEU A 391 4.76 9.12 5.77
N LYS A 392 5.76 9.88 6.27
CA LYS A 392 6.90 9.30 7.01
C LYS A 392 6.45 8.57 8.28
N ALA A 393 5.47 9.12 9.01
CA ALA A 393 4.90 8.47 10.20
C ALA A 393 4.17 7.15 9.87
N LEU A 394 3.69 6.98 8.63
CA LEU A 394 3.14 5.74 8.09
C LEU A 394 4.21 4.76 7.57
N GLY A 395 5.50 5.07 7.73
CA GLY A 395 6.60 4.24 7.24
C GLY A 395 6.89 4.43 5.75
N TRP A 396 6.32 5.45 5.11
CA TRP A 396 6.63 5.80 3.72
C TRP A 396 7.89 6.66 3.65
N LYS A 397 8.94 6.09 3.05
CA LYS A 397 10.17 6.81 2.71
C LYS A 397 10.08 7.07 1.21
N SER A 398 9.55 8.23 0.85
CA SER A 398 9.58 8.71 -0.54
C SER A 398 10.97 9.20 -0.90
#